data_AF-A0A7S0HJI2-F1
#
_entry.id   AF-A0A7S0HJI2-F1
#
_cell.length_a   1.000
_cell.length_b   1.000
_cell.length_c   1.000
_cell.angle_alpha   90.00
_cell.angle_beta   90.00
_cell.angle_gamma   90.00
#
_symmetry.space_group_name_H-M   'P 1'
#
loop_
_entity.id
_entity.type
_entity.pdbx_description
1 polymer ?
#
loop_
_entity_poly.entity_id
_entity_poly.type
_entity_poly.pdbx_seq_one_letter_code
_entity_poly.pdbx_strand_id
1 'polypeptide(L)'
;MGCASSKAAHAETAQPDDRKEPEEANQKQERDQEEEVNQKQENDQEEASEKQQHSVKEDSPQEDSPAVEQAFYVQAAIYGPPGSNKSNLCEQLTKPTSDGGLGLRHFTIGEVQRLAMRGHATLGPKVKEAMAAKFNKDKGAKGGNKSAGPSEELNAQILAWVLESQKPDNGWILDGYPTTPEQLRTLKEEGIDIRHAVIVETKDEDLIRLMTGRRMDLEESKIYHLEGIGGYEIPPEAVQDLPPPLLSLNV
;
A
#
# COMPACT_ATOMS: atom_id res chain seq x y z
N MET A 1 44.78 -16.94 31.92
CA MET A 1 45.49 -17.52 33.09
C MET A 1 46.56 -16.49 33.48
N GLY A 2 46.50 -15.75 34.58
CA GLY A 2 45.63 -15.81 35.77
C GLY A 2 46.37 -16.38 36.99
N CYS A 3 46.22 -15.88 38.22
CA CYS A 3 45.51 -14.71 38.75
C CYS A 3 46.26 -14.16 39.99
N ALA A 4 45.93 -12.95 40.44
CA ALA A 4 46.66 -12.27 41.52
C ALA A 4 46.13 -12.54 42.95
N SER A 5 47.06 -12.45 43.91
CA SER A 5 46.99 -12.12 45.35
C SER A 5 45.70 -12.29 46.17
N SER A 6 45.88 -12.80 47.39
CA SER A 6 44.84 -13.05 48.40
C SER A 6 44.87 -12.06 49.58
N LYS A 7 43.69 -11.84 50.22
CA LYS A 7 43.48 -11.89 51.69
C LYS A 7 42.03 -11.57 52.11
N ALA A 8 41.59 -12.18 53.22
CA ALA A 8 40.43 -11.82 54.06
C ALA A 8 40.95 -11.61 55.51
N ALA A 9 40.19 -11.27 56.57
CA ALA A 9 38.77 -10.92 56.80
C ALA A 9 38.74 -9.65 57.72
N HIS A 10 37.70 -9.16 58.42
CA HIS A 10 36.39 -9.61 58.96
C HIS A 10 35.35 -8.46 58.77
N ALA A 11 34.01 -8.57 58.89
CA ALA A 11 33.06 -9.54 59.47
C ALA A 11 32.68 -9.36 60.97
N GLU A 12 31.61 -8.58 61.24
CA GLU A 12 30.69 -8.76 62.38
C GLU A 12 29.29 -8.15 62.06
N THR A 13 28.24 -8.53 62.81
CA THR A 13 26.81 -8.28 62.48
C THR A 13 25.90 -8.18 63.71
N ALA A 14 24.94 -7.25 63.73
CA ALA A 14 23.74 -7.33 64.58
C ALA A 14 22.57 -6.45 64.06
N GLN A 15 21.34 -6.89 64.30
CA GLN A 15 20.10 -6.10 64.30
C GLN A 15 19.39 -6.28 65.68
N PRO A 16 18.10 -5.98 65.85
CA PRO A 16 17.59 -4.78 66.51
C PRO A 16 16.91 -5.07 67.88
N ASP A 17 16.42 -4.03 68.59
CA ASP A 17 15.01 -3.99 69.02
C ASP A 17 14.54 -2.61 69.56
N ASP A 18 13.20 -2.42 69.57
CA ASP A 18 12.32 -1.63 70.46
C ASP A 18 12.92 -0.61 71.49
N ARG A 19 12.36 0.58 71.75
CA ARG A 19 10.92 0.90 71.94
C ARG A 19 10.66 2.43 72.18
N LYS A 20 9.43 2.89 71.88
CA LYS A 20 8.69 4.10 72.38
C LYS A 20 8.91 5.51 71.77
N GLU A 21 7.95 5.86 70.91
CA GLU A 21 7.23 7.16 70.77
C GLU A 21 6.58 7.68 72.10
N PRO A 22 5.98 8.91 72.18
CA PRO A 22 5.39 9.72 71.09
C PRO A 22 5.64 11.25 71.08
N GLU A 23 5.67 11.86 69.88
CA GLU A 23 5.57 13.33 69.72
C GLU A 23 4.86 13.83 68.43
N GLU A 24 4.20 12.97 67.64
CA GLU A 24 3.56 13.36 66.35
C GLU A 24 2.04 13.67 66.42
N ALA A 25 1.48 13.91 67.61
CA ALA A 25 0.04 14.16 67.76
C ALA A 25 -0.43 15.51 67.16
N ASN A 26 0.47 16.49 67.00
CA ASN A 26 0.10 17.90 66.76
C ASN A 26 0.46 18.44 65.36
N GLN A 27 0.81 17.57 64.39
CA GLN A 27 1.08 17.97 62.99
C GLN A 27 0.10 17.33 61.98
N LYS A 28 -1.01 16.76 62.44
CA LYS A 28 -2.04 16.17 61.57
C LYS A 28 -3.29 17.05 61.43
N GLN A 29 -3.76 17.63 62.54
CA GLN A 29 -4.97 18.46 62.57
C GLN A 29 -4.87 19.80 61.79
N GLU A 30 -3.67 20.25 61.41
CA GLU A 30 -3.49 21.45 60.58
C GLU A 30 -3.51 21.13 59.07
N ARG A 31 -3.08 19.93 58.65
CA ARG A 31 -3.10 19.52 57.23
C ARG A 31 -4.49 19.08 56.77
N ASP A 32 -5.21 18.37 57.64
CA ASP A 32 -6.56 17.86 57.33
C ASP A 32 -7.60 19.01 57.13
N GLN A 33 -7.27 20.26 57.46
CA GLN A 33 -8.12 21.45 57.23
C GLN A 33 -7.83 22.20 55.92
N GLU A 34 -6.62 22.10 55.36
CA GLU A 34 -6.29 22.79 54.11
C GLU A 34 -6.85 22.06 52.88
N GLU A 35 -6.89 20.72 52.89
CA GLU A 35 -7.49 19.94 51.79
C GLU A 35 -9.02 20.09 51.70
N GLU A 36 -9.74 20.16 52.84
CA GLU A 36 -11.20 20.30 52.86
C GLU A 36 -11.68 21.71 52.41
N VAL A 37 -10.84 22.74 52.55
CA VAL A 37 -11.12 24.08 52.00
C VAL A 37 -10.91 24.11 50.49
N ASN A 38 -9.86 23.45 49.97
CA ASN A 38 -9.54 23.47 48.54
C ASN A 38 -10.61 22.75 47.70
N GLN A 39 -11.02 21.54 48.10
CA GLN A 39 -12.06 20.76 47.39
C GLN A 39 -13.43 21.44 47.35
N LYS A 40 -13.67 22.42 48.24
CA LYS A 40 -14.89 23.24 48.23
C LYS A 40 -14.85 24.40 47.24
N GLN A 41 -13.66 24.93 46.95
CA GLN A 41 -13.49 26.06 46.01
C GLN A 41 -13.40 25.61 44.55
N GLU A 42 -13.06 24.35 44.27
CA GLU A 42 -13.11 23.77 42.91
C GLU A 42 -14.54 23.39 42.51
N ASN A 43 -15.30 22.68 43.36
CA ASN A 43 -16.69 22.29 43.06
C ASN A 43 -17.64 23.49 42.83
N ASP A 44 -17.49 24.57 43.61
CA ASP A 44 -18.29 25.79 43.45
C ASP A 44 -17.96 26.56 42.15
N GLN A 45 -16.91 26.20 41.40
CA GLN A 45 -16.59 26.79 40.10
C GLN A 45 -17.11 25.97 38.91
N GLU A 46 -17.26 24.64 39.03
CA GLU A 46 -17.85 23.83 37.95
C GLU A 46 -19.37 24.07 37.81
N GLU A 47 -20.15 23.98 38.91
CA GLU A 47 -21.62 24.18 38.86
C GLU A 47 -22.04 25.60 38.40
N ALA A 48 -21.17 26.60 38.54
CA ALA A 48 -21.41 27.97 38.11
C ALA A 48 -21.36 28.15 36.57
N SER A 49 -20.72 27.22 35.85
CA SER A 49 -20.51 27.32 34.39
C SER A 49 -21.64 26.68 33.56
N GLU A 50 -22.28 25.61 34.06
CA GLU A 50 -23.28 24.85 33.27
C GLU A 50 -24.69 25.47 33.24
N LYS A 51 -25.00 26.42 34.13
CA LYS A 51 -26.41 26.82 34.41
C LYS A 51 -26.89 28.14 33.79
N GLN A 52 -26.09 28.81 32.95
CA GLN A 52 -26.51 30.06 32.26
C GLN A 52 -26.13 30.16 30.77
N GLN A 53 -26.59 29.22 29.93
CA GLN A 53 -26.91 29.55 28.53
C GLN A 53 -27.91 28.62 27.80
N HIS A 54 -28.97 28.19 28.48
CA HIS A 54 -30.11 27.55 27.79
C HIS A 54 -31.02 28.61 27.11
N SER A 55 -30.48 29.30 26.09
CA SER A 55 -31.25 30.18 25.21
C SER A 55 -31.43 29.54 23.85
N VAL A 56 -32.68 29.32 23.42
CA VAL A 56 -32.97 28.89 22.05
C VAL A 56 -32.49 29.98 21.09
N LYS A 57 -31.50 29.64 20.28
CA LYS A 57 -31.20 30.33 19.02
C LYS A 57 -31.42 29.33 17.90
N GLU A 58 -32.31 29.69 16.98
CA GLU A 58 -32.33 29.09 15.66
C GLU A 58 -31.01 29.51 15.00
N ASP A 59 -30.17 28.54 14.62
CA ASP A 59 -29.00 28.81 13.82
C ASP A 59 -29.03 27.99 12.53
N SER A 60 -28.40 28.59 11.54
CA SER A 60 -28.15 28.22 10.16
C SER A 60 -27.74 26.75 10.00
N PRO A 61 -27.99 26.12 8.82
CA PRO A 61 -27.31 24.87 8.49
C PRO A 61 -25.79 25.09 8.60
N GLN A 62 -25.14 24.31 9.46
CA GLN A 62 -23.69 24.42 9.63
C GLN A 62 -23.01 24.00 8.31
N GLU A 63 -22.30 24.92 7.68
CA GLU A 63 -21.48 24.59 6.50
C GLU A 63 -20.44 23.53 6.88
N ASP A 64 -20.14 22.64 5.93
CA ASP A 64 -19.27 21.50 6.17
C ASP A 64 -17.93 21.92 6.77
N SER A 65 -17.62 21.40 7.96
CA SER A 65 -16.24 21.39 8.44
C SER A 65 -15.41 20.64 7.39
N PRO A 66 -14.39 21.27 6.77
CA PRO A 66 -13.67 20.64 5.67
C PRO A 66 -13.09 19.34 6.17
N ALA A 67 -13.56 18.23 5.59
CA ALA A 67 -13.06 16.91 5.94
C ALA A 67 -11.54 16.94 5.78
N VAL A 68 -10.82 16.59 6.85
CA VAL A 68 -9.37 16.48 6.81
C VAL A 68 -9.05 15.26 5.96
N GLU A 69 -8.96 15.47 4.65
CA GLU A 69 -8.70 14.45 3.65
C GLU A 69 -7.38 13.77 4.00
N GLN A 70 -7.47 12.56 4.56
CA GLN A 70 -6.32 11.85 5.08
C GLN A 70 -5.45 11.44 3.91
N ALA A 71 -4.40 12.23 3.64
CA ALA A 71 -3.44 12.02 2.58
C ALA A 71 -2.85 10.59 2.68
N PHE A 72 -3.35 9.70 1.82
CA PHE A 72 -2.94 8.31 1.77
C PHE A 72 -1.88 8.13 0.69
N TYR A 73 -0.95 7.20 0.92
CA TYR A 73 0.07 6.83 -0.05
C TYR A 73 0.08 5.31 -0.23
N VAL A 74 -0.55 4.82 -1.30
CA VAL A 74 -0.65 3.38 -1.57
C VAL A 74 0.61 2.90 -2.30
N GLN A 75 1.19 1.81 -1.81
CA GLN A 75 2.21 1.05 -2.51
C GLN A 75 1.73 -0.39 -2.58
N ALA A 76 1.30 -0.84 -3.76
CA ALA A 76 0.68 -2.14 -3.93
C ALA A 76 1.14 -2.88 -5.18
N ALA A 77 0.98 -4.20 -5.17
CA ALA A 77 1.02 -5.02 -6.37
C ALA A 77 -0.29 -5.79 -6.53
N ILE A 78 -0.80 -5.84 -7.77
CA ILE A 78 -2.05 -6.48 -8.15
C ILE A 78 -1.73 -7.78 -8.88
N TYR A 79 -2.36 -8.86 -8.45
CA TYR A 79 -2.20 -10.21 -8.99
C TYR A 79 -3.56 -10.82 -9.32
N GLY A 80 -3.57 -11.81 -10.20
CA GLY A 80 -4.76 -12.57 -10.56
C GLY A 80 -4.49 -13.42 -11.81
N PRO A 81 -5.21 -14.53 -12.01
CA PRO A 81 -5.05 -15.36 -13.21
C PRO A 81 -5.44 -14.58 -14.48
N PRO A 82 -4.93 -14.97 -15.67
CA PRO A 82 -5.33 -14.34 -16.93
C PRO A 82 -6.85 -14.50 -17.12
N GLY A 83 -7.56 -13.41 -17.38
CA GLY A 83 -9.02 -13.38 -17.48
C GLY A 83 -9.76 -12.95 -16.22
N SER A 84 -9.10 -12.88 -15.05
CA SER A 84 -9.66 -12.40 -13.76
C SER A 84 -10.12 -10.94 -13.72
N ASN A 85 -10.12 -10.25 -14.86
CA ASN A 85 -10.48 -8.84 -14.98
C ASN A 85 -9.64 -7.85 -14.14
N LYS A 86 -8.50 -8.30 -13.57
CA LYS A 86 -7.57 -7.48 -12.77
C LYS A 86 -7.19 -6.13 -13.39
N SER A 87 -7.19 -6.01 -14.72
CA SER A 87 -6.83 -4.76 -15.40
C SER A 87 -7.95 -3.72 -15.37
N ASN A 88 -9.22 -4.13 -15.27
CA ASN A 88 -10.33 -3.21 -14.96
C ASN A 88 -10.24 -2.73 -13.50
N LEU A 89 -9.85 -3.61 -12.57
CA LEU A 89 -9.52 -3.18 -11.19
C LEU A 89 -8.37 -2.16 -11.17
N CYS A 90 -7.28 -2.38 -11.93
CA CYS A 90 -6.22 -1.39 -12.06
C CYS A 90 -6.74 -0.04 -12.60
N GLU A 91 -7.58 -0.05 -13.63
CA GLU A 91 -8.22 1.15 -14.18
C GLU A 91 -9.05 1.88 -13.12
N GLN A 92 -9.90 1.18 -12.38
CA GLN A 92 -10.72 1.75 -11.30
C GLN A 92 -9.85 2.39 -10.20
N LEU A 93 -8.75 1.73 -9.81
CA LEU A 93 -7.81 2.27 -8.82
C LEU A 93 -7.06 3.53 -9.34
N THR A 94 -6.89 3.68 -10.65
CA THR A 94 -6.27 4.88 -11.25
C THR A 94 -7.20 6.09 -11.40
N LYS A 95 -8.53 5.89 -11.35
CA LYS A 95 -9.50 6.98 -11.47
C LYS A 95 -9.32 7.99 -10.32
N PRO A 96 -9.56 9.30 -10.53
CA PRO A 96 -9.53 10.30 -9.47
C PRO A 96 -10.40 9.93 -8.26
N THR A 97 -10.09 10.49 -7.10
CA THR A 97 -10.93 10.33 -5.89
C THR A 97 -12.33 10.91 -6.06
N SER A 98 -12.50 11.96 -6.89
CA SER A 98 -13.81 12.49 -7.32
C SER A 98 -14.68 11.47 -8.05
N ASP A 99 -14.05 10.50 -8.71
CA ASP A 99 -14.69 9.53 -9.60
C ASP A 99 -14.83 8.16 -8.92
N GLY A 100 -14.61 8.10 -7.59
CA GLY A 100 -14.66 6.88 -6.78
C GLY A 100 -13.42 5.98 -6.88
N GLY A 101 -12.34 6.44 -7.52
CA GLY A 101 -11.05 5.75 -7.54
C GLY A 101 -10.11 6.21 -6.42
N LEU A 102 -8.82 5.90 -6.55
CA LEU A 102 -7.78 6.29 -5.58
C LEU A 102 -6.68 7.19 -6.18
N GLY A 103 -6.76 7.54 -7.46
CA GLY A 103 -5.78 8.40 -8.15
C GLY A 103 -4.39 7.77 -8.32
N LEU A 104 -4.27 6.44 -8.21
CA LEU A 104 -2.97 5.75 -8.19
C LEU A 104 -2.35 5.68 -9.59
N ARG A 105 -1.02 5.72 -9.67
CA ARG A 105 -0.32 5.39 -10.93
C ARG A 105 -0.20 3.88 -11.10
N HIS A 106 -0.85 3.37 -12.14
CA HIS A 106 -0.67 2.00 -12.62
C HIS A 106 0.62 1.88 -13.42
N PHE A 107 1.40 0.84 -13.13
CA PHE A 107 2.61 0.48 -13.85
C PHE A 107 2.61 -1.00 -14.23
N THR A 108 2.90 -1.28 -15.49
CA THR A 108 3.33 -2.61 -15.94
C THR A 108 4.85 -2.59 -16.18
N ILE A 109 5.58 -3.69 -15.93
CA ILE A 109 7.04 -3.67 -16.13
C ILE A 109 7.43 -3.33 -17.58
N GLY A 110 6.63 -3.76 -18.56
CA GLY A 110 6.80 -3.38 -19.97
C GLY A 110 6.56 -1.89 -20.25
N GLU A 111 5.76 -1.20 -19.44
CA GLU A 111 5.63 0.27 -19.51
C GLU A 111 6.83 0.98 -18.90
N VAL A 112 7.29 0.55 -17.73
CA VAL A 112 8.51 1.08 -17.09
C VAL A 112 9.71 0.95 -18.04
N GLN A 113 9.84 -0.18 -18.73
CA GLN A 113 10.83 -0.41 -19.80
C GLN A 113 10.64 0.56 -21.00
N ARG A 114 9.40 0.83 -21.43
CA ARG A 114 9.11 1.82 -22.50
C ARG A 114 9.42 3.26 -22.06
N LEU A 115 9.16 3.61 -20.81
CA LEU A 115 9.49 4.92 -20.23
C LEU A 115 11.01 5.11 -20.16
N ALA A 116 11.75 4.12 -19.64
CA ALA A 116 13.20 4.16 -19.57
C ALA A 116 13.86 4.28 -20.95
N MET A 117 13.40 3.52 -21.95
CA MET A 117 13.89 3.65 -23.34
C MET A 117 13.65 5.02 -23.97
N ARG A 118 12.68 5.81 -23.48
CA ARG A 118 12.33 7.14 -24.00
C ARG A 118 13.01 8.26 -23.22
N GLY A 119 13.10 8.16 -21.89
CA GLY A 119 13.53 9.25 -21.01
C GLY A 119 14.86 9.06 -20.30
N HIS A 120 15.39 7.83 -20.15
CA HIS A 120 16.60 7.60 -19.36
C HIS A 120 17.83 7.37 -20.26
N ALA A 121 18.73 8.37 -20.32
CA ALA A 121 19.95 8.33 -21.14
C ALA A 121 20.85 7.11 -20.88
N THR A 122 21.08 6.72 -19.61
CA THR A 122 21.97 5.60 -19.24
C THR A 122 21.30 4.23 -19.22
N LEU A 123 20.06 4.11 -18.72
CA LEU A 123 19.39 2.80 -18.59
C LEU A 123 18.55 2.42 -19.82
N GLY A 124 17.98 3.39 -20.52
CA GLY A 124 17.19 3.17 -21.74
C GLY A 124 17.92 2.37 -22.82
N PRO A 125 19.20 2.68 -23.15
CA PRO A 125 20.00 1.87 -24.06
C PRO A 125 20.19 0.42 -23.60
N LYS A 126 20.48 0.19 -22.29
CA LYS A 126 20.64 -1.17 -21.72
C LYS A 126 19.35 -1.98 -21.85
N VAL A 127 18.21 -1.37 -21.54
CA VAL A 127 16.87 -2.00 -21.66
C VAL A 127 16.58 -2.38 -23.12
N LYS A 128 16.89 -1.48 -24.07
CA LYS A 128 16.74 -1.71 -25.51
C LYS A 128 17.66 -2.83 -26.01
N GLU A 129 18.91 -2.87 -25.56
CA GLU A 129 19.89 -3.90 -25.89
C GLU A 129 19.45 -5.28 -25.37
N ALA A 130 19.06 -5.38 -24.11
CA ALA A 130 18.59 -6.63 -23.51
C ALA A 130 17.34 -7.19 -24.23
N MET A 131 16.37 -6.34 -24.60
CA MET A 131 15.21 -6.78 -25.38
C MET A 131 15.55 -7.14 -26.84
N ALA A 132 16.53 -6.49 -27.46
CA ALA A 132 17.01 -6.87 -28.79
C ALA A 132 17.75 -8.21 -28.78
N ALA A 133 18.59 -8.45 -27.76
CA ALA A 133 19.26 -9.73 -27.53
C ALA A 133 18.25 -10.87 -27.33
N LYS A 134 17.21 -10.62 -26.52
CA LYS A 134 16.07 -11.53 -26.32
C LYS A 134 15.41 -11.91 -27.67
N PHE A 135 14.97 -10.92 -28.44
CA PHE A 135 14.27 -11.11 -29.71
C PHE A 135 15.11 -11.90 -30.75
N ASN A 136 16.41 -11.61 -30.83
CA ASN A 136 17.32 -12.34 -31.73
C ASN A 136 17.52 -13.80 -31.30
N LYS A 137 17.57 -14.07 -29.99
CA LYS A 137 17.69 -15.43 -29.44
C LYS A 137 16.41 -16.24 -29.59
N ASP A 138 15.25 -15.64 -29.30
CA ASP A 138 13.94 -16.28 -29.44
C ASP A 138 13.63 -16.64 -30.91
N LYS A 139 14.15 -15.88 -31.89
CA LYS A 139 14.11 -16.24 -33.33
C LYS A 139 14.98 -17.43 -33.72
N GLY A 140 16.05 -17.71 -32.97
CA GLY A 140 16.94 -18.88 -33.21
C GLY A 140 16.53 -20.14 -32.43
N ALA A 141 15.80 -19.99 -31.33
CA ALA A 141 15.55 -21.06 -30.36
C ALA A 141 14.32 -21.92 -30.71
N LYS A 142 14.49 -22.93 -31.58
CA LYS A 142 13.56 -24.08 -31.66
C LYS A 142 13.71 -24.99 -30.42
N GLY A 143 13.39 -24.48 -29.22
CA GLY A 143 13.26 -25.31 -28.02
C GLY A 143 13.51 -24.60 -26.68
N GLY A 144 12.47 -24.58 -25.83
CA GLY A 144 12.56 -24.59 -24.36
C GLY A 144 13.07 -23.34 -23.65
N ASN A 145 14.33 -22.96 -23.86
CA ASN A 145 15.02 -21.96 -23.04
C ASN A 145 14.60 -20.52 -23.42
N LYS A 146 13.44 -20.11 -22.89
CA LYS A 146 12.97 -18.71 -22.85
C LYS A 146 14.13 -17.80 -22.48
N SER A 147 14.48 -16.87 -23.36
CA SER A 147 15.56 -15.93 -23.05
C SER A 147 15.10 -14.86 -22.06
N ALA A 148 15.96 -14.54 -21.09
CA ALA A 148 15.70 -13.44 -20.15
C ALA A 148 15.62 -12.11 -20.91
N GLY A 149 14.78 -11.20 -20.42
CA GLY A 149 14.71 -9.82 -20.93
C GLY A 149 15.81 -8.95 -20.29
N PRO A 150 15.51 -7.66 -20.04
CA PRO A 150 16.24 -6.89 -19.02
C PRO A 150 16.28 -7.68 -17.70
N SER A 151 17.44 -7.70 -17.04
CA SER A 151 17.62 -8.39 -15.75
C SER A 151 16.84 -7.70 -14.63
N GLU A 152 16.69 -8.37 -13.49
CA GLU A 152 15.82 -7.86 -12.42
C GLU A 152 16.43 -6.64 -11.70
N GLU A 153 17.76 -6.50 -11.69
CA GLU A 153 18.46 -5.29 -11.24
C GLU A 153 18.18 -4.13 -12.21
N LEU A 154 18.23 -4.39 -13.52
CA LEU A 154 17.91 -3.39 -14.51
C LEU A 154 16.42 -3.00 -14.46
N ASN A 155 15.52 -3.94 -14.18
CA ASN A 155 14.08 -3.71 -13.98
C ASN A 155 13.78 -2.89 -12.71
N ALA A 156 14.48 -3.17 -11.60
CA ALA A 156 14.34 -2.41 -10.36
C ALA A 156 14.88 -0.98 -10.51
N GLN A 157 16.07 -0.79 -11.10
CA GLN A 157 16.68 0.52 -11.34
C GLN A 157 15.80 1.45 -12.20
N ILE A 158 15.19 0.91 -13.26
CA ILE A 158 14.27 1.70 -14.08
C ILE A 158 12.95 2.01 -13.37
N LEU A 159 12.47 1.15 -12.47
CA LEU A 159 11.28 1.43 -11.68
C LEU A 159 11.58 2.51 -10.63
N ALA A 160 12.72 2.43 -9.93
CA ALA A 160 13.15 3.48 -8.99
C ALA A 160 13.21 4.85 -9.68
N TRP A 161 13.82 4.91 -10.87
CA TRP A 161 13.85 6.12 -11.69
C TRP A 161 12.45 6.57 -12.17
N VAL A 162 11.55 5.66 -12.57
CA VAL A 162 10.17 6.02 -12.95
C VAL A 162 9.38 6.58 -11.77
N LEU A 163 9.52 6.00 -10.57
CA LEU A 163 8.85 6.48 -9.37
C LEU A 163 9.37 7.85 -8.93
N GLU A 164 10.70 8.04 -8.90
CA GLU A 164 11.33 9.33 -8.55
C GLU A 164 11.13 10.41 -9.63
N SER A 165 10.91 10.05 -10.89
CA SER A 165 10.61 11.03 -11.95
C SER A 165 9.12 11.38 -12.11
N GLN A 166 8.20 10.52 -11.65
CA GLN A 166 6.75 10.78 -11.71
C GLN A 166 6.12 11.21 -10.38
N LYS A 167 6.76 10.92 -9.23
CA LYS A 167 6.36 11.30 -7.86
C LYS A 167 4.84 11.29 -7.63
N PRO A 168 4.17 10.12 -7.75
CA PRO A 168 2.73 10.06 -7.73
C PRO A 168 2.16 10.39 -6.34
N ASP A 169 1.36 11.44 -6.24
CA ASP A 169 0.92 12.01 -4.95
C ASP A 169 0.19 10.99 -4.05
N ASN A 170 -0.76 10.25 -4.62
CA ASN A 170 -1.54 9.21 -3.91
C ASN A 170 -0.84 7.84 -3.87
N GLY A 171 0.30 7.69 -4.54
CA GLY A 171 1.03 6.43 -4.70
C GLY A 171 0.71 5.64 -5.98
N TRP A 172 1.00 4.33 -5.97
CA TRP A 172 1.14 3.52 -7.18
C TRP A 172 0.80 2.03 -6.99
N ILE A 173 0.48 1.39 -8.11
CA ILE A 173 0.20 -0.05 -8.22
C ILE A 173 1.03 -0.70 -9.34
N LEU A 174 1.63 -1.86 -9.05
CA LEU A 174 2.28 -2.72 -10.04
C LEU A 174 1.32 -3.84 -10.48
N ASP A 175 1.03 -3.96 -11.77
CA ASP A 175 0.22 -5.07 -12.29
C ASP A 175 1.12 -6.26 -12.69
N GLY A 176 0.99 -7.37 -11.97
CA GLY A 176 1.66 -8.63 -12.27
C GLY A 176 3.18 -8.65 -12.03
N TYR A 177 3.70 -7.80 -11.13
CA TYR A 177 5.11 -7.75 -10.77
C TYR A 177 5.29 -7.26 -9.32
N PRO A 178 6.23 -7.81 -8.52
CA PRO A 178 7.11 -8.94 -8.79
C PRO A 178 6.39 -10.30 -8.73
N THR A 179 6.89 -11.27 -9.48
CA THR A 179 6.39 -12.66 -9.51
C THR A 179 7.36 -13.66 -8.88
N THR A 180 8.62 -13.27 -8.63
CA THR A 180 9.63 -14.13 -7.99
C THR A 180 10.15 -13.53 -6.68
N PRO A 181 10.64 -14.35 -5.73
CA PRO A 181 11.31 -13.86 -4.52
C PRO A 181 12.61 -13.09 -4.81
N GLU A 182 13.22 -13.31 -5.99
CA GLU A 182 14.41 -12.59 -6.48
C GLU A 182 14.04 -11.16 -6.87
N GLN A 183 13.04 -10.98 -7.74
CA GLN A 183 12.49 -9.67 -8.12
C GLN A 183 12.09 -8.84 -6.90
N LEU A 184 11.45 -9.46 -5.89
CA LEU A 184 11.07 -8.78 -4.65
C LEU A 184 12.27 -8.34 -3.79
N ARG A 185 13.40 -9.06 -3.82
CA ARG A 185 14.64 -8.63 -3.13
C ARG A 185 15.26 -7.44 -3.84
N THR A 186 15.43 -7.53 -5.16
CA THR A 186 16.08 -6.49 -5.94
C THR A 186 15.29 -5.17 -5.91
N LEU A 187 13.96 -5.23 -5.84
CA LEU A 187 13.12 -4.05 -5.56
C LEU A 187 13.46 -3.41 -4.21
N LYS A 188 13.60 -4.20 -3.14
CA LYS A 188 13.96 -3.68 -1.80
C LYS A 188 15.39 -3.17 -1.72
N GLU A 189 16.31 -3.72 -2.51
CA GLU A 189 17.69 -3.24 -2.64
C GLU A 189 17.75 -1.86 -3.32
N GLU A 190 16.89 -1.61 -4.32
CA GLU A 190 16.68 -0.28 -4.93
C GLU A 190 15.69 0.61 -4.13
N GLY A 191 15.36 0.24 -2.87
CA GLY A 191 14.53 1.03 -1.95
C GLY A 191 13.01 1.00 -2.20
N ILE A 192 12.53 0.15 -3.11
CA ILE A 192 11.13 0.04 -3.50
C ILE A 192 10.42 -1.00 -2.61
N ASP A 193 9.71 -0.52 -1.59
CA ASP A 193 8.87 -1.37 -0.73
C ASP A 193 7.43 -1.47 -1.25
N ILE A 194 6.90 -2.69 -1.30
CA ILE A 194 5.51 -2.98 -1.68
C ILE A 194 4.77 -3.37 -0.41
N ARG A 195 3.88 -2.48 0.06
CA ARG A 195 3.20 -2.62 1.36
C ARG A 195 1.95 -3.50 1.30
N HIS A 196 1.34 -3.62 0.12
CA HIS A 196 0.11 -4.38 -0.08
C HIS A 196 0.22 -5.34 -1.28
N ALA A 197 -0.35 -6.53 -1.15
CA ALA A 197 -0.57 -7.45 -2.27
C ALA A 197 -2.07 -7.69 -2.40
N VAL A 198 -2.65 -7.36 -3.55
CA VAL A 198 -4.06 -7.59 -3.86
C VAL A 198 -4.13 -8.78 -4.83
N ILE A 199 -4.85 -9.82 -4.45
CA ILE A 199 -5.05 -11.02 -5.28
C ILE A 199 -6.50 -11.06 -5.73
N VAL A 200 -6.73 -10.95 -7.04
CA VAL A 200 -8.04 -11.11 -7.65
C VAL A 200 -8.29 -12.59 -7.88
N GLU A 201 -9.06 -13.21 -6.98
CA GLU A 201 -9.51 -14.59 -7.13
C GLU A 201 -10.72 -14.67 -8.06
N THR A 202 -10.79 -15.72 -8.86
CA THR A 202 -11.89 -15.99 -9.80
C THR A 202 -11.92 -17.49 -10.06
N LYS A 203 -13.11 -18.10 -10.16
CA LYS A 203 -13.26 -19.54 -10.41
C LYS A 203 -12.91 -19.87 -11.86
N ASP A 204 -12.47 -21.09 -12.12
CA ASP A 204 -12.09 -21.53 -13.48
C ASP A 204 -13.27 -21.46 -14.46
N GLU A 205 -14.50 -21.75 -14.02
CA GLU A 205 -15.69 -21.62 -14.86
C GLU A 205 -15.98 -20.16 -15.23
N ASP A 206 -15.85 -19.25 -14.26
CA ASP A 206 -16.03 -17.81 -14.47
C ASP A 206 -14.91 -17.22 -15.34
N LEU A 207 -13.67 -17.70 -15.20
CA LEU A 207 -12.53 -17.36 -16.07
C LEU A 207 -12.76 -17.83 -17.51
N ILE A 208 -13.19 -19.07 -17.72
CA ILE A 208 -13.53 -19.59 -19.06
C ILE A 208 -14.64 -18.75 -19.70
N ARG A 209 -15.69 -18.43 -18.92
CA ARG A 209 -16.81 -17.59 -19.34
C ARG A 209 -16.34 -16.19 -19.77
N LEU A 210 -15.65 -15.46 -18.90
CA LEU A 210 -15.06 -14.14 -19.17
C LEU A 210 -14.11 -14.15 -20.38
N MET A 211 -13.33 -15.21 -20.56
CA MET A 211 -12.35 -15.29 -21.64
C MET A 211 -12.98 -15.58 -23.01
N THR A 212 -14.01 -16.43 -23.07
CA THR A 212 -14.68 -16.88 -24.31
C THR A 212 -15.82 -15.96 -24.78
N GLY A 213 -16.49 -15.28 -23.85
CA GLY A 213 -17.56 -14.33 -24.15
C GLY A 213 -17.06 -12.96 -24.64
N ARG A 214 -15.75 -12.66 -24.57
CA ARG A 214 -15.19 -11.40 -25.11
C ARG A 214 -15.35 -11.29 -26.62
N ARG A 215 -15.49 -10.05 -27.09
CA ARG A 215 -15.45 -9.63 -28.49
C ARG A 215 -14.52 -8.43 -28.62
N MET A 216 -13.94 -8.24 -29.80
CA MET A 216 -13.11 -7.08 -30.09
C MET A 216 -13.57 -6.43 -31.39
N ASP A 217 -13.91 -5.16 -31.31
CA ASP A 217 -14.07 -4.30 -32.47
C ASP A 217 -12.67 -3.97 -33.02
N LEU A 218 -12.47 -4.15 -34.33
CA LEU A 218 -11.17 -3.93 -34.98
C LEU A 218 -11.00 -2.49 -35.50
N GLU A 219 -12.08 -1.72 -35.60
CA GLU A 219 -12.05 -0.31 -36.01
C GLU A 219 -11.87 0.59 -34.78
N GLU A 220 -12.68 0.38 -33.73
CA GLU A 220 -12.54 1.10 -32.44
C GLU A 220 -11.41 0.56 -31.56
N SER A 221 -10.91 -0.65 -31.84
CA SER A 221 -10.03 -1.42 -30.92
C SER A 221 -10.64 -1.70 -29.53
N LYS A 222 -11.97 -1.52 -29.38
CA LYS A 222 -12.71 -1.66 -28.12
C LYS A 222 -13.06 -3.13 -27.84
N ILE A 223 -12.97 -3.53 -26.57
CA ILE A 223 -13.30 -4.87 -26.10
C ILE A 223 -14.68 -4.86 -25.43
N TYR A 224 -15.51 -5.81 -25.83
CA TYR A 224 -16.87 -6.02 -25.35
C TYR A 224 -17.00 -7.45 -24.77
N HIS A 225 -18.12 -7.76 -24.11
CA HIS A 225 -18.44 -9.13 -23.67
C HIS A 225 -19.91 -9.45 -23.95
N LEU A 226 -20.22 -10.59 -24.58
CA LEU A 226 -21.58 -10.98 -25.00
C LEU A 226 -22.66 -10.75 -23.93
N GLU A 227 -22.35 -11.10 -22.68
CA GLU A 227 -23.26 -10.99 -21.52
C GLU A 227 -23.13 -9.69 -20.70
N GLY A 228 -22.25 -8.76 -21.07
CA GLY A 228 -22.03 -7.52 -20.31
C GLY A 228 -21.38 -7.68 -18.92
N ILE A 229 -20.73 -8.81 -18.65
CA ILE A 229 -20.05 -9.09 -17.37
C ILE A 229 -18.60 -8.57 -17.37
N GLY A 230 -18.00 -8.46 -16.18
CA GLY A 230 -16.63 -7.96 -16.02
C GLY A 230 -16.48 -6.45 -16.28
N GLY A 231 -17.58 -5.70 -16.28
CA GLY A 231 -17.56 -4.26 -16.62
C GLY A 231 -17.25 -3.98 -18.10
N TYR A 232 -17.35 -4.99 -18.96
CA TYR A 232 -17.42 -4.80 -20.40
C TYR A 232 -18.88 -4.54 -20.82
N GLU A 233 -19.07 -3.71 -21.84
CA GLU A 233 -20.39 -3.53 -22.46
C GLU A 233 -20.80 -4.75 -23.30
N ILE A 234 -22.12 -4.89 -23.53
CA ILE A 234 -22.65 -5.85 -24.52
C ILE A 234 -22.27 -5.35 -25.93
N PRO A 235 -21.67 -6.20 -26.79
CA PRO A 235 -21.24 -5.80 -28.12
C PRO A 235 -22.41 -5.39 -29.03
N PRO A 236 -22.24 -4.39 -29.92
CA PRO A 236 -23.15 -4.15 -31.04
C PRO A 236 -23.30 -5.39 -31.91
N GLU A 237 -24.43 -5.50 -32.62
CA GLU A 237 -24.79 -6.67 -33.45
C GLU A 237 -23.67 -7.08 -34.43
N ALA A 238 -23.05 -6.10 -35.11
CA ALA A 238 -21.93 -6.31 -36.03
C ALA A 238 -20.65 -6.92 -35.40
N VAL A 239 -20.55 -6.90 -34.06
CA VAL A 239 -19.38 -7.37 -33.28
C VAL A 239 -19.70 -8.66 -32.51
N GLN A 240 -20.98 -9.07 -32.42
CA GLN A 240 -21.42 -10.25 -31.66
C GLN A 240 -20.94 -11.58 -32.27
N ASP A 241 -20.95 -11.70 -33.60
CA ASP A 241 -20.55 -12.92 -34.32
C ASP A 241 -19.04 -13.06 -34.54
N LEU A 242 -18.24 -12.05 -34.19
CA LEU A 242 -16.78 -12.13 -34.30
C LEU A 242 -16.21 -13.18 -33.32
N PRO A 243 -15.09 -13.85 -33.65
CA PRO A 243 -14.43 -14.73 -32.70
C PRO A 243 -13.90 -13.91 -31.50
N PRO A 244 -13.76 -14.52 -30.30
CA PRO A 244 -13.05 -13.89 -29.20
C PRO A 244 -11.60 -13.61 -29.62
N PRO A 245 -11.02 -12.46 -29.21
CA PRO A 245 -9.65 -12.09 -29.60
C PRO A 245 -8.66 -13.19 -29.17
N LEU A 246 -7.85 -13.65 -30.12
CA LEU A 246 -6.97 -14.80 -29.94
C LEU A 246 -6.07 -14.61 -28.72
N LEU A 247 -6.30 -15.42 -27.69
CA LEU A 247 -5.36 -15.58 -26.60
C LEU A 247 -4.08 -16.20 -27.14
N SER A 248 -2.94 -15.59 -26.85
CA SER A 248 -1.62 -16.18 -27.07
C SER A 248 -1.32 -17.28 -26.04
N LEU A 249 -2.23 -18.26 -25.94
CA LEU A 249 -2.09 -19.49 -25.18
C LEU A 249 -1.08 -20.40 -25.89
N ASN A 250 0.21 -20.09 -25.69
CA ASN A 250 1.28 -21.05 -25.93
C ASN A 250 1.22 -22.12 -24.85
N VAL A 251 0.36 -23.12 -25.07
CA VAL A 251 0.33 -24.42 -24.38
C VAL A 251 1.39 -25.33 -24.97
#